data_AF-A0A1M7RY27-F1
#
_entry.id   AF-A0A1M7RY27-F1
#
_cell.length_a   1.000
_cell.length_b   1.000
_cell.length_c   1.000
_cell.angle_alpha   90.00
_cell.angle_beta   90.00
_cell.angle_gamma   90.00
#
_symmetry.space_group_name_H-M   'P 1'
#
loop_
_entity.id
_entity.type
_entity.pdbx_description
1 polymer ?
#
loop_
_entity_poly.entity_id
_entity_poly.type
_entity_poly.pdbx_seq_one_letter_code
_entity_poly.pdbx_strand_id
1 'polypeptide(L)'
;MLDGADWHRHVSLRGAVTLQDDPALAWIDRIARHYTGHPYPDRDRPRVNAWLAIDRVHGWGFSQLRSRDRDPAPEAGAGAGGGRGVP
;
A
#
# COMPACT_ATOMS: atom_id res chain seq x y z
N MET A 1 17.86 19.70 6.38
CA MET A 1 17.05 19.44 5.17
C MET A 1 17.06 17.94 5.00
N LEU A 2 15.90 17.27 5.07
CA LEU A 2 15.82 15.82 4.89
C LEU A 2 15.88 15.49 3.40
N ASP A 3 16.77 14.58 3.10
CA ASP A 3 17.30 14.14 1.83
C ASP A 3 16.42 13.03 1.22
N GLY A 4 15.66 13.41 0.19
CA GLY A 4 15.69 12.78 -1.14
C GLY A 4 15.08 11.39 -1.39
N ALA A 5 14.76 10.58 -0.39
CA ALA A 5 14.13 9.29 -0.62
C ALA A 5 12.63 9.32 -0.30
N ASP A 6 11.81 8.96 -1.28
CA ASP A 6 10.34 8.95 -1.29
C ASP A 6 9.77 7.86 -0.34
N TRP A 7 10.00 7.96 0.97
CA TRP A 7 9.65 6.92 1.95
C TRP A 7 8.21 7.02 2.49
N HIS A 8 7.49 8.09 2.16
CA HIS A 8 6.11 8.31 2.58
C HIS A 8 5.14 8.02 1.44
N ARG A 9 4.30 7.01 1.65
CA ARG A 9 3.06 6.86 0.90
C ARG A 9 1.94 7.50 1.69
N HIS A 10 1.17 8.37 1.05
CA HIS A 10 0.06 9.06 1.67
C HIS A 10 -1.21 8.77 0.90
N VAL A 11 -2.30 8.45 1.61
CA VAL A 11 -3.65 8.42 1.03
C VAL A 11 -4.54 9.36 1.82
N SER A 12 -5.12 10.35 1.14
CA SER A 12 -6.18 11.19 1.67
C SER A 12 -7.53 10.65 1.22
N LEU A 13 -8.48 10.53 2.15
CA LEU A 13 -9.85 10.16 1.89
C LEU A 13 -10.76 11.38 2.11
N ARG A 14 -11.69 11.59 1.20
CA ARG A 14 -12.79 12.55 1.35
C ARG A 14 -14.11 11.80 1.27
N GLY A 15 -15.11 12.28 1.99
CA GLY A 15 -16.42 11.66 2.05
C GLY A 15 -17.33 12.30 3.08
N ALA A 16 -18.57 11.81 3.14
CA ALA A 16 -19.53 12.19 4.16
C ALA A 16 -19.31 11.34 5.43
N VAL A 17 -19.46 11.94 6.60
CA VAL A 17 -19.33 11.26 7.88
C VAL A 17 -20.70 11.13 8.55
N THR A 18 -21.01 9.94 9.05
CA THR A 18 -22.13 9.74 9.99
C THR A 18 -21.60 9.30 11.35
N LEU A 19 -22.24 9.80 12.40
CA LEU A 19 -21.89 9.48 13.78
C LEU A 19 -22.92 8.52 14.35
N GLN A 20 -22.44 7.51 15.07
CA GLN A 20 -23.29 6.49 15.68
C GLN A 20 -22.73 6.09 17.05
N ASP A 21 -23.58 6.06 18.08
CA ASP A 21 -23.18 5.58 19.40
C ASP A 21 -22.73 4.11 19.36
N ASP A 22 -21.73 3.78 20.17
CA ASP A 22 -21.24 2.42 20.41
C ASP A 22 -21.49 2.01 21.87
N PRO A 23 -22.76 1.84 22.30
CA PRO A 23 -23.09 1.58 23.70
C PRO A 23 -22.56 0.22 24.19
N ALA A 24 -22.32 -0.72 23.26
CA ALA A 24 -21.74 -2.02 23.56
C ALA A 24 -20.20 -2.02 23.50
N LEU A 25 -19.59 -0.91 23.12
CA LEU A 25 -18.14 -0.76 22.92
C LEU A 25 -17.56 -1.79 21.92
N ALA A 26 -18.40 -2.33 21.02
CA ALA A 26 -18.06 -3.46 20.17
C ALA A 26 -17.04 -3.06 19.09
N TRP A 27 -17.17 -1.82 18.58
CA TRP A 27 -16.31 -1.33 17.52
C TRP A 27 -14.96 -0.87 18.05
N ILE A 28 -14.96 -0.14 19.17
CA ILE A 28 -13.69 0.20 19.83
C ILE A 28 -12.94 -1.04 20.29
N ASP A 29 -13.64 -2.09 20.74
CA ASP A 29 -13.02 -3.37 21.09
C ASP A 29 -12.41 -4.08 19.88
N ARG A 30 -13.02 -3.96 18.70
CA ARG A 30 -12.45 -4.49 17.46
C ARG A 30 -11.15 -3.77 17.10
N ILE A 31 -11.11 -2.44 17.21
CA ILE A 31 -9.91 -1.64 16.94
C ILE A 31 -8.82 -1.93 17.99
N ALA A 32 -9.17 -1.96 19.27
CA ALA A 32 -8.24 -2.26 20.35
C ALA A 32 -7.60 -3.64 20.17
N ARG A 33 -8.39 -4.68 19.91
CA ARG A 33 -7.85 -6.03 19.65
C ARG A 33 -6.92 -6.07 18.45
N HIS A 34 -7.18 -5.28 17.41
CA HIS A 34 -6.31 -5.21 16.24
C HIS A 34 -4.92 -4.65 16.57
N TYR A 35 -4.83 -3.66 17.47
CA TYR A 35 -3.57 -2.99 17.78
C TYR A 35 -2.87 -3.49 19.05
N THR A 36 -3.62 -3.96 20.05
CA THR A 36 -3.09 -4.33 21.37
C THR A 36 -3.39 -5.77 21.77
N GLY A 37 -4.23 -6.48 21.02
CA GLY A 37 -4.67 -7.84 21.34
C GLY A 37 -5.73 -7.94 22.44
N HIS A 38 -6.10 -6.83 23.08
CA HIS A 38 -7.05 -6.81 24.20
C HIS A 38 -8.27 -5.93 23.91
N PRO A 39 -9.41 -6.15 24.59
CA PRO A 39 -10.52 -5.20 24.58
C PRO A 39 -10.08 -3.82 25.04
N TYR A 40 -10.83 -2.80 24.66
CA TYR A 40 -10.57 -1.42 25.07
C TYR A 40 -10.76 -1.29 26.59
N PRO A 41 -9.77 -0.76 27.35
CA PRO A 41 -9.74 -0.88 28.80
C PRO A 41 -10.74 0.02 29.53
N ASP A 42 -11.04 1.19 28.98
CA ASP A 42 -11.94 2.17 29.60
C ASP A 42 -13.39 1.90 29.17
N ARG A 43 -14.20 1.40 30.12
CA ARG A 43 -15.56 0.90 29.87
C ARG A 43 -16.67 1.88 30.27
N ASP A 44 -16.36 2.89 31.07
CA ASP A 44 -17.35 3.76 31.70
C ASP A 44 -17.60 5.04 30.91
N ARG A 45 -16.92 5.20 29.77
CA ARG A 45 -17.04 6.40 28.94
C ARG A 45 -17.73 6.07 27.62
N PRO A 46 -18.75 6.86 27.23
CA PRO A 46 -19.45 6.63 25.97
C PRO A 46 -18.49 6.74 24.78
N ARG A 47 -18.75 5.97 23.74
CA ARG A 47 -17.98 5.97 22.49
C ARG A 47 -18.92 6.18 21.31
N VAL A 48 -18.39 6.83 20.28
CA VAL A 48 -19.08 7.15 19.04
C VAL A 48 -18.21 6.68 17.90
N ASN A 49 -18.81 5.94 16.98
CA ASN A 49 -18.21 5.57 15.71
C ASN A 49 -18.44 6.68 14.70
N ALA A 50 -17.39 7.00 13.93
CA ALA A 50 -17.48 7.85 12.76
C ALA A 50 -17.36 6.98 11.50
N TRP A 51 -18.46 6.85 10.76
CA TRP A 51 -18.50 6.12 9.50
C TRP A 51 -18.24 7.08 8.35
N LEU A 52 -17.14 6.90 7.64
CA LEU A 52 -16.81 7.68 6.45
C LEU A 52 -17.34 6.97 5.20
N ALA A 53 -18.38 7.53 4.59
CA ALA A 53 -18.79 7.18 3.23
C ALA A 53 -17.87 7.90 2.23
N ILE A 54 -16.87 7.16 1.72
CA ILE A 54 -15.81 7.71 0.86
C ILE A 54 -16.38 8.10 -0.51
N ASP A 55 -16.16 9.36 -0.90
CA ASP A 55 -16.52 9.89 -2.22
C ASP A 55 -15.30 10.03 -3.16
N ARG A 56 -14.11 10.22 -2.58
CA ARG A 56 -12.87 10.46 -3.32
C ARG A 56 -11.66 10.00 -2.53
N VAL A 57 -10.67 9.51 -3.28
CA VAL A 57 -9.37 9.09 -2.78
C VAL A 57 -8.27 9.83 -3.54
N HIS A 58 -7.28 10.33 -2.83
CA HIS A 58 -6.07 10.90 -3.44
C HIS A 58 -4.83 10.22 -2.83
N GLY A 59 -3.99 9.62 -3.67
CA GLY A 59 -2.72 9.03 -3.29
C GLY A 59 -1.51 9.87 -3.72
N TRP A 60 -0.49 9.95 -2.87
CA TRP A 60 0.83 10.53 -3.14
C TRP A 60 1.93 9.56 -2.72
N GLY A 61 3.08 9.56 -3.42
CA GLY A 61 4.21 8.65 -3.15
C GLY A 61 4.01 7.21 -3.65
N PHE A 62 2.93 6.94 -4.39
CA PHE A 62 2.74 5.66 -5.08
C PHE A 62 3.40 5.77 -6.46
N SER A 63 4.67 5.36 -6.57
CA SER A 63 5.30 5.26 -7.89
C SER A 63 4.54 4.23 -8.73
N GLN A 64 4.19 4.60 -9.96
CA GLN A 64 3.74 3.64 -10.95
C GLN A 64 4.99 2.85 -11.36
N LEU A 65 5.17 1.64 -10.84
CA LEU A 65 6.13 0.73 -11.45
C LEU A 65 5.53 0.29 -12.81
N ARG A 66 5.78 1.09 -13.84
CA ARG A 66 5.48 0.78 -15.24
C ARG A 66 6.80 0.61 -15.98
N SER A 67 7.27 -0.64 -16.01
CA SER A 67 7.65 -1.37 -17.23
C SER A 67 8.21 -2.74 -16.84
N ARG A 68 7.34 -3.75 -16.74
CA ARG A 68 7.76 -5.09 -17.21
C ARG A 68 7.56 -5.03 -18.71
N ASP A 69 8.58 -4.59 -19.43
CA ASP A 69 8.78 -4.82 -20.85
C ASP A 69 10.12 -4.20 -21.25
N ARG A 70 11.16 -5.04 -21.25
CA ARG A 70 12.16 -5.17 -22.32
C ARG A 70 13.18 -6.22 -21.87
N ASP A 71 12.89 -7.48 -22.15
CA ASP A 71 13.97 -8.43 -22.38
C ASP A 71 14.76 -7.92 -23.60
N PRO A 72 16.09 -7.78 -23.53
CA PRO A 72 16.87 -7.57 -24.74
C PRO A 72 16.74 -8.82 -25.61
N ALA A 73 16.49 -8.62 -26.91
CA ALA A 73 16.43 -9.70 -27.88
C ALA A 73 17.74 -10.51 -27.85
N PRO A 74 17.69 -11.85 -27.99
CA PRO A 74 18.90 -12.64 -28.14
C PRO A 74 19.58 -12.21 -29.43
N GLU A 75 20.83 -11.79 -29.34
CA GLU A 75 21.61 -11.41 -30.52
C GLU A 75 21.77 -12.62 -31.45
N ALA A 76 21.07 -12.59 -32.58
CA ALA A 76 21.28 -13.50 -33.69
C ALA A 76 22.58 -13.09 -34.40
N GLY A 77 23.55 -14.01 -34.43
CA GLY A 77 24.94 -13.74 -34.77
C GLY A 77 25.24 -13.42 -36.23
N ALA A 78 26.50 -13.06 -36.45
CA ALA A 78 27.15 -13.07 -37.75
C ALA A 78 28.47 -13.85 -37.63
N GLY A 79 28.55 -14.98 -38.34
CA GLY A 79 29.72 -15.84 -38.38
C GLY A 79 30.70 -15.53 -39.53
N ALA A 80 31.55 -16.53 -39.76
CA ALA A 80 32.59 -16.71 -40.79
C ALA A 80 34.00 -16.21 -40.39
N GLY A 81 35.08 -16.99 -40.46
CA GLY A 81 35.28 -18.35 -40.97
C GLY A 81 36.77 -18.75 -41.00
N GLY A 82 37.04 -20.01 -41.40
CA GLY A 82 38.34 -20.56 -41.81
C GLY A 82 39.15 -21.19 -40.68
N GLY A 83 39.66 -22.43 -40.73
CA GLY A 83 39.78 -23.43 -41.79
C GLY A 83 41.15 -24.13 -41.68
N ARG A 84 41.17 -25.48 -41.71
CA ARG A 84 42.33 -26.41 -41.85
C ARG A 84 43.27 -26.50 -40.63
N GLY A 85 43.82 -27.65 -40.21
CA GLY A 85 43.78 -29.05 -40.65
C GLY A 85 44.82 -29.87 -39.85
N VAL A 86 44.45 -31.11 -39.46
CA VAL A 86 45.14 -32.44 -39.58
C VAL A 86 46.69 -32.48 -39.53
N PRO A 87 47.38 -33.53 -39.03
CA PRO A 87 46.90 -34.88 -38.65
C PRO A 87 46.90 -35.24 -37.16
#